data_AF-F1YE71-F1
#
_entry.id   AF-F1YE71-F1
#
_cell.length_a   1.000
_cell.length_b   1.000
_cell.length_c   1.000
_cell.angle_alpha   90.00
_cell.angle_beta   90.00
_cell.angle_gamma   90.00
#
_symmetry.space_group_name_H-M   'P 1'
#
loop_
_entity.id
_entity.type
_entity.pdbx_description
1 polymer ?
#
loop_
_entity_poly.entity_id
_entity_poly.type
_entity_poly.pdbx_seq_one_letter_code
_entity_poly.pdbx_strand_id
1 'polypeptide(L)'
;MASKTEAERARERIDEDKAADIQRLINEGGDEAVAKKYGQGAKGTAEYRAARERIQRQRAARQEQAQRREQLAAETRKAAAARENVARERARTPSQEPAAVRQRVAEGKGAWDKASKAKTLSQQQARKTVAQSM
;
A
#
# COMPACT_ATOMS: atom_id res chain seq x y z
N MET A 1 -41.07 7.33 -19.90
CA MET A 1 -39.65 7.62 -20.20
C MET A 1 -39.34 7.06 -21.59
N ALA A 2 -38.96 7.89 -22.56
CA ALA A 2 -38.64 7.41 -23.90
C ALA A 2 -37.27 6.71 -23.88
N SER A 3 -37.22 5.45 -24.31
CA SER A 3 -35.96 4.74 -24.52
C SER A 3 -35.26 5.30 -25.76
N LYS A 4 -33.95 5.54 -25.68
CA LYS A 4 -33.12 5.82 -26.87
C LYS A 4 -33.35 4.76 -27.94
N THR A 5 -33.48 5.21 -29.18
CA THR A 5 -33.54 4.34 -30.35
C THR A 5 -32.20 3.65 -30.58
N GLU A 6 -32.17 2.52 -31.29
CA GLU A 6 -30.91 1.82 -31.61
C GLU A 6 -29.94 2.69 -32.41
N ALA A 7 -30.45 3.56 -33.29
CA ALA A 7 -29.65 4.51 -34.05
C ALA A 7 -28.96 5.55 -33.15
N GLU A 8 -29.64 6.04 -32.12
CA GLU A 8 -29.05 6.97 -31.14
C GLU A 8 -27.96 6.29 -30.30
N ARG A 9 -28.19 5.03 -29.88
CA ARG A 9 -27.17 4.26 -29.17
C ARG A 9 -25.94 3.97 -30.04
N ALA A 10 -26.14 3.70 -31.34
CA ALA A 10 -25.03 3.48 -32.26
C ALA A 10 -24.20 4.75 -32.45
N ARG A 11 -24.85 5.92 -32.56
CA ARG A 11 -24.15 7.22 -32.62
C ARG A 11 -23.36 7.50 -31.35
N GLU A 12 -23.96 7.29 -30.18
CA GLU A 12 -23.29 7.46 -28.90
C GLU A 12 -22.04 6.60 -28.77
N ARG A 13 -22.08 5.33 -29.21
CA ARG A 13 -20.89 4.46 -29.23
C ARG A 13 -19.78 5.01 -30.13
N ILE A 14 -20.13 5.50 -31.32
CA ILE A 14 -19.16 6.09 -32.25
C ILE A 14 -18.50 7.32 -31.62
N ASP A 15 -19.28 8.16 -30.93
CA ASP A 15 -18.77 9.36 -30.28
C ASP A 15 -17.89 9.01 -29.07
N GLU A 16 -18.25 7.98 -28.31
CA GLU A 16 -17.43 7.44 -27.22
C GLU A 16 -16.09 6.88 -27.70
N ASP A 17 -16.10 6.12 -28.80
CA ASP A 17 -14.90 5.54 -29.42
C ASP A 17 -13.97 6.64 -29.95
N LYS A 18 -14.54 7.67 -30.61
CA LYS A 18 -13.78 8.86 -31.04
C LYS A 18 -13.19 9.60 -29.84
N ALA A 19 -13.96 9.82 -28.78
CA ALA A 19 -13.45 10.49 -27.58
C ALA A 19 -12.34 9.67 -26.91
N ALA A 20 -12.43 8.34 -26.90
CA ALA A 20 -11.39 7.46 -26.39
C ALA A 20 -10.09 7.55 -27.23
N ASP A 21 -10.22 7.57 -28.56
CA ASP A 21 -9.06 7.72 -29.44
C ASP A 21 -8.41 9.10 -29.31
N ILE A 22 -9.20 10.17 -29.24
CA ILE A 22 -8.69 11.53 -28.96
C ILE A 22 -7.98 11.57 -27.62
N GLN A 23 -8.56 10.96 -26.57
CA GLN A 23 -7.92 10.86 -25.26
C GLN A 23 -6.56 10.18 -25.34
N ARG A 24 -6.45 9.07 -26.08
CA ARG A 24 -5.18 8.38 -26.31
C ARG A 24 -4.15 9.29 -26.98
N LEU A 25 -4.54 9.96 -28.07
CA LEU A 25 -3.65 10.88 -28.79
C LEU A 25 -3.15 12.03 -27.91
N ILE A 26 -4.01 12.61 -27.08
CA ILE A 26 -3.61 13.67 -26.13
C ILE A 26 -2.57 13.14 -25.13
N ASN A 27 -2.72 11.90 -24.67
CA ASN A 27 -1.77 11.29 -23.73
C ASN A 27 -0.42 10.95 -24.38
N GLU A 28 -0.41 10.56 -25.66
CA GLU A 28 0.79 10.14 -26.38
C GLU A 28 1.57 11.30 -27.01
N GLY A 29 0.87 12.29 -27.57
CA GLY A 29 1.47 13.38 -28.34
C GLY A 29 0.72 14.71 -28.25
N GLY A 30 -0.16 14.84 -27.25
CA GLY A 30 -0.86 16.10 -26.99
C GLY A 30 -1.78 16.53 -28.13
N ASP A 31 -2.00 17.84 -28.19
CA ASP A 31 -2.92 18.45 -29.14
C ASP A 31 -2.44 18.35 -30.60
N GLU A 32 -1.13 18.24 -30.82
CA GLU A 32 -0.55 18.12 -32.15
C GLU A 32 -0.89 16.77 -32.78
N ALA A 33 -0.85 15.68 -31.99
CA ALA A 33 -1.26 14.36 -32.45
C ALA A 33 -2.74 14.32 -32.85
N VAL A 34 -3.60 15.00 -32.09
CA VAL A 34 -5.02 15.15 -32.43
C VAL A 34 -5.18 15.97 -33.72
N ALA A 35 -4.50 17.11 -33.83
CA ALA A 35 -4.57 17.96 -35.02
C ALA A 35 -4.05 17.26 -36.27
N LYS A 36 -3.03 16.41 -36.15
CA LYS A 36 -2.50 15.60 -37.25
C LYS A 36 -3.50 14.57 -37.77
N LYS A 37 -4.27 13.93 -36.88
CA LYS A 37 -5.23 12.88 -37.26
C LYS A 37 -6.61 13.42 -37.65
N TYR A 38 -7.12 14.39 -36.90
CA TYR A 38 -8.49 14.89 -37.02
C TYR A 38 -8.58 16.34 -37.53
N GLY A 39 -7.44 16.98 -37.83
CA GLY A 39 -7.37 18.37 -38.25
C GLY A 39 -7.46 19.37 -37.09
N GLN A 40 -7.15 20.64 -37.36
CA GLN A 40 -7.18 21.68 -36.32
C GLN A 40 -8.58 21.94 -35.75
N GLY A 41 -9.65 21.67 -36.51
CA GLY A 41 -11.04 21.82 -36.07
C GLY A 41 -11.46 20.83 -34.97
N ALA A 42 -10.70 19.76 -34.75
CA ALA A 42 -11.01 18.73 -33.77
C ALA A 42 -11.13 19.27 -32.34
N LYS A 43 -10.39 20.33 -31.98
CA LYS A 43 -10.43 20.92 -30.63
C LYS A 43 -11.80 21.50 -30.24
N GLY A 44 -12.63 21.87 -31.22
CA GLY A 44 -13.96 22.43 -30.98
C GLY A 44 -15.05 21.38 -30.73
N THR A 45 -14.77 20.12 -31.05
CA THR A 45 -15.74 19.02 -31.06
C THR A 45 -16.18 18.60 -29.66
N ALA A 46 -17.35 17.97 -29.56
CA ALA A 46 -17.88 17.47 -28.29
C ALA A 46 -17.01 16.32 -27.74
N GLU A 47 -16.52 15.47 -28.64
CA GLU A 47 -15.68 14.31 -28.36
C GLU A 47 -14.33 14.73 -27.79
N TYR A 48 -13.74 15.83 -28.31
CA TYR A 48 -12.52 16.38 -27.75
C TYR A 48 -12.70 16.94 -26.33
N ARG A 49 -13.83 17.63 -26.07
CA ARG A 49 -14.14 18.09 -24.71
C ARG A 49 -14.35 16.92 -23.75
N ALA A 50 -15.11 15.91 -24.17
CA ALA A 50 -15.32 14.70 -23.39
C ALA A 50 -13.99 13.99 -23.08
N ALA A 51 -13.08 13.90 -24.06
CA ALA A 51 -11.74 13.35 -23.87
C ALA A 51 -10.92 14.16 -22.84
N ARG A 52 -10.92 15.49 -22.94
CA ARG A 52 -10.22 16.38 -21.99
C ARG A 52 -10.77 16.26 -20.58
N GLU A 53 -12.08 16.20 -20.40
CA GLU A 53 -12.72 16.01 -19.09
C GLU A 53 -12.37 14.64 -18.49
N ARG A 54 -12.35 13.57 -19.30
CA ARG A 54 -11.92 12.24 -18.84
C ARG A 54 -10.46 12.28 -18.37
N ILE A 55 -9.57 12.92 -19.12
CA ILE A 55 -8.16 13.08 -18.73
C ILE A 55 -8.04 13.85 -17.42
N GLN A 56 -8.75 14.98 -17.28
CA GLN A 56 -8.71 15.79 -16.07
C GLN A 56 -9.20 15.00 -14.85
N ARG A 57 -10.33 14.28 -14.97
CA ARG A 57 -10.84 13.41 -13.89
C ARG A 57 -9.84 12.33 -13.49
N GLN A 58 -9.22 11.66 -14.46
CA GLN A 58 -8.19 10.65 -14.18
C GLN A 58 -6.98 11.24 -13.47
N ARG A 59 -6.53 12.44 -13.87
CA ARG A 59 -5.42 13.14 -13.21
C ARG A 59 -5.78 13.53 -11.77
N ALA A 60 -6.96 14.08 -11.55
CA ALA A 60 -7.45 14.45 -10.23
C ALA A 60 -7.52 13.22 -9.30
N ALA A 61 -8.09 12.11 -9.77
CA ALA A 61 -8.17 10.87 -9.00
C ALA A 61 -6.79 10.31 -8.63
N ARG A 62 -5.81 10.37 -9.55
CA ARG A 62 -4.42 9.97 -9.25
C ARG A 62 -3.76 10.88 -8.22
N GLN A 63 -3.96 12.18 -8.32
CA GLN A 63 -3.42 13.13 -7.34
C GLN A 63 -4.03 12.92 -5.96
N GLU A 64 -5.34 12.72 -5.87
CA GLU A 64 -6.02 12.43 -4.61
C GLU A 64 -5.50 11.13 -3.99
N GLN A 65 -5.31 10.07 -4.79
CA GLN A 65 -4.74 8.82 -4.31
C GLN A 65 -3.30 8.99 -3.82
N ALA A 66 -2.49 9.81 -4.49
CA ALA A 66 -1.14 10.12 -4.07
C ALA A 66 -1.12 10.88 -2.73
N GLN A 67 -1.99 11.89 -2.57
CA GLN A 67 -2.13 12.65 -1.33
C GLN A 67 -2.59 11.77 -0.17
N ARG A 68 -3.57 10.89 -0.39
CA ARG A 68 -4.03 9.93 0.64
C ARG A 68 -2.90 9.00 1.08
N ARG A 69 -2.06 8.52 0.15
CA ARG A 69 -0.89 7.69 0.48
C ARG A 69 0.15 8.47 1.28
N GLU A 70 0.40 9.72 0.91
CA GLU A 70 1.33 10.59 1.64
C GLU A 70 0.85 10.87 3.06
N GLN A 71 -0.44 11.15 3.24
CA GLN A 71 -1.05 11.33 4.57
C GLN A 71 -0.89 10.08 5.43
N LEU A 72 -1.19 8.89 4.89
CA LEU A 72 -1.01 7.62 5.61
C LEU A 72 0.46 7.40 6.01
N ALA A 73 1.40 7.73 5.13
CA ALA A 73 2.83 7.63 5.43
C ALA A 73 3.25 8.61 6.53
N ALA A 74 2.73 9.85 6.51
CA ALA A 74 2.98 10.84 7.54
C ALA A 74 2.41 10.42 8.91
N GLU A 75 1.19 9.89 8.94
CA GLU A 75 0.57 9.34 10.16
C GLU A 75 1.38 8.17 10.72
N THR A 76 1.85 7.27 9.86
CA THR A 76 2.68 6.13 10.28
C THR A 76 4.00 6.61 10.89
N ARG A 77 4.65 7.62 10.30
CA ARG A 77 5.87 8.23 10.86
C ARG A 77 5.59 8.88 12.21
N LYS A 78 4.47 9.61 12.34
CA LYS A 78 4.06 10.22 13.61
C LYS A 78 3.82 9.17 14.70
N ALA A 79 3.16 8.07 14.36
CA ALA A 79 2.95 6.96 15.29
C ALA A 79 4.26 6.29 15.70
N ALA A 80 5.21 6.11 14.78
CA ALA A 80 6.53 5.58 15.09
C ALA A 80 7.32 6.50 16.03
N ALA A 81 7.34 7.81 15.76
CA ALA A 81 7.98 8.80 16.63
C ALA A 81 7.35 8.83 18.04
N ALA A 82 6.02 8.71 18.14
CA ALA A 82 5.35 8.62 19.43
C ALA A 82 5.77 7.36 20.21
N ARG A 83 5.89 6.21 19.55
CA ARG A 83 6.38 4.97 20.18
C ARG A 83 7.82 5.08 20.64
N GLU A 84 8.69 5.70 19.83
CA GLU A 84 10.08 5.93 20.20
C GLU A 84 10.19 6.85 21.43
N ASN A 85 9.40 7.92 21.47
CA ASN A 85 9.36 8.81 22.63
C ASN A 85 8.89 8.07 23.89
N VAL A 86 7.84 7.25 23.81
CA VAL A 86 7.40 6.42 24.94
C VAL A 86 8.50 5.45 25.40
N ALA A 87 9.20 4.81 24.46
CA ALA A 87 10.31 3.91 24.79
C ALA A 87 11.48 4.65 25.47
N ARG A 88 11.79 5.86 24.98
CA ARG A 88 12.84 6.73 25.55
C ARG A 88 12.49 7.19 26.95
N GLU A 89 11.24 7.61 27.17
CA GLU A 89 10.76 8.00 28.50
C GLU A 89 10.80 6.81 29.47
N ARG A 90 10.35 5.62 29.03
CA ARG A 90 10.45 4.39 29.83
C ARG A 90 11.90 3.99 30.15
N ALA A 91 12.84 4.24 29.24
CA ALA A 91 14.26 3.99 29.48
C ALA A 91 14.89 5.00 30.46
N ARG A 92 14.33 6.23 30.54
CA ARG A 92 14.76 7.26 31.49
C ARG A 92 14.15 7.09 32.88
N THR A 93 12.97 6.48 32.99
CA THR A 93 12.40 6.16 34.29
C THR A 93 13.14 4.94 34.87
N PRO A 94 13.91 5.08 35.97
CA PRO A 94 14.44 3.91 36.65
C PRO A 94 13.25 3.02 37.05
N SER A 95 13.32 1.72 36.69
CA SER A 95 12.26 0.78 37.04
C SER A 95 11.94 0.92 38.52
N GLN A 96 10.66 1.15 38.84
CA GLN A 96 10.18 1.20 40.22
C GLN A 96 9.89 -0.21 40.76
N GLU A 97 10.20 -1.27 40.00
CA GLU A 97 9.98 -2.63 40.47
C GLU A 97 10.83 -2.91 41.72
N PRO A 98 10.21 -3.40 42.81
CA PRO A 98 10.93 -3.81 44.00
C PRO A 98 12.02 -4.82 43.63
N ALA A 99 13.19 -4.73 44.26
CA ALA A 99 14.33 -5.60 43.97
C ALA A 99 13.97 -7.10 44.01
N ALA A 100 13.07 -7.48 44.92
CA ALA A 100 12.55 -8.84 45.06
C ALA A 100 11.81 -9.36 43.81
N VAL A 101 11.13 -8.48 43.06
CA VAL A 101 10.44 -8.84 41.81
C VAL A 101 11.45 -9.08 40.70
N ARG A 102 12.46 -8.21 40.57
CA ARG A 102 13.54 -8.36 39.58
C ARG A 102 14.34 -9.64 39.80
N GLN A 103 14.61 -9.96 41.07
CA GLN A 103 15.32 -11.17 41.46
C GLN A 103 14.53 -12.43 41.08
N ARG A 104 13.22 -12.50 41.38
CA ARG A 104 12.37 -13.64 40.97
C ARG A 104 12.30 -13.81 39.45
N VAL A 105 12.21 -12.71 38.69
CA VAL A 105 12.19 -12.76 37.22
C VAL A 105 13.54 -13.28 36.68
N ALA A 106 14.66 -12.82 37.24
CA ALA A 106 15.99 -13.29 36.84
C ALA A 106 16.21 -14.78 37.18
N GLU A 107 15.82 -15.19 38.39
CA GLU A 107 15.90 -16.59 38.84
C GLU A 107 15.00 -17.51 37.98
N GLY A 108 13.77 -17.09 37.69
CA GLY A 108 12.85 -17.82 36.82
C GLY A 108 13.39 -18.01 35.40
N LYS A 109 14.02 -16.98 34.83
CA LYS A 109 14.66 -17.08 33.51
C LYS A 109 15.85 -18.02 33.50
N GLY A 110 16.71 -17.94 34.53
CA GLY A 110 17.85 -18.84 34.69
C GLY A 110 17.44 -20.31 34.89
N ALA A 111 16.33 -20.56 35.59
CA ALA A 111 15.76 -21.90 35.76
C ALA A 111 15.23 -22.46 34.44
N TRP A 112 14.54 -21.64 33.65
CA TRP A 112 13.99 -22.04 32.35
C TRP A 112 15.10 -22.36 31.32
N ASP A 113 16.17 -21.56 31.28
CA ASP A 113 17.31 -21.80 30.40
C ASP A 113 18.06 -23.10 30.76
N LYS A 114 18.23 -23.38 32.06
CA LYS A 114 18.83 -24.65 32.54
C LYS A 114 17.95 -25.85 32.17
N ALA A 115 16.64 -25.75 32.39
CA ALA A 115 15.69 -26.81 32.05
C ALA A 115 15.67 -27.08 30.54
N SER A 116 15.71 -26.04 29.72
CA SER A 116 15.76 -26.15 28.26
C SER A 116 17.03 -26.85 27.80
N LYS A 117 18.21 -26.44 28.30
CA LYS A 117 19.49 -27.10 27.97
C LYS A 117 19.54 -28.57 28.41
N ALA A 118 19.04 -28.88 29.60
CA ALA A 118 18.99 -30.25 30.10
C ALA A 118 18.11 -31.14 29.21
N LYS A 119 16.97 -30.63 28.74
CA LYS A 119 16.07 -31.33 27.82
C LYS A 119 16.72 -31.60 26.47
N THR A 120 17.50 -30.64 25.94
CA THR A 120 18.23 -30.82 24.68
C THR A 120 19.34 -31.86 24.80
N LEU A 121 20.09 -31.86 25.90
CA LEU A 121 21.15 -32.84 26.19
C LEU A 121 20.60 -34.26 26.35
N SER A 122 19.50 -34.40 27.07
CA SER A 122 18.77 -35.67 27.22
C SER A 122 18.34 -36.25 25.86
N GLN A 123 17.79 -35.43 24.97
CA GLN A 123 17.41 -35.88 23.62
C GLN A 123 18.62 -36.29 22.76
N GLN A 124 19.74 -35.59 22.87
CA GLN A 124 20.96 -35.94 22.13
C GLN A 124 21.57 -37.27 22.63
N GLN A 125 21.56 -37.50 23.93
CA GLN A 125 22.04 -38.76 24.52
C GLN A 125 21.17 -39.94 24.10
N ALA A 126 19.83 -39.79 24.15
CA ALA A 126 18.90 -40.82 23.70
C ALA A 126 19.08 -41.19 22.22
N ARG A 127 19.38 -40.21 21.36
CA ARG A 127 19.67 -40.45 19.94
C ARG A 127 20.99 -41.19 19.72
N LYS A 128 22.01 -40.93 20.54
CA LYS A 128 23.30 -41.63 20.47
C LYS A 128 23.21 -43.09 20.93
N THR A 129 22.47 -43.37 22.00
CA THR A 129 22.26 -44.76 22.46
C THR A 129 21.46 -45.58 21.47
N VAL A 130 20.43 -45.03 20.83
CA VAL A 130 19.68 -45.74 19.77
C VAL A 130 20.56 -46.03 18.56
N ALA A 131 21.47 -45.13 18.20
CA ALA A 131 22.40 -45.33 17.09
C ALA A 131 23.55 -46.32 17.38
N GLN A 132 23.81 -46.66 18.65
CA GLN A 132 24.84 -47.63 19.07
C GLN A 132 24.28 -49.04 19.29
N SER A 133 22.96 -49.19 19.34
CA SER A 133 22.26 -50.47 19.53
C SER A 133 21.74 -51.09 18.21
N MET A 134 22.08 -50.50 17.07
CA MET A 134 21.88 -51.05 15.72
C MET A 134 23.22 -51.52 15.16
#